data_AF-A0A5A9F8D5-F1
#
_entry.id   AF-A0A5A9F8D5-F1
#
_cell.length_a   1.000
_cell.length_b   1.000
_cell.length_c   1.000
_cell.angle_alpha   90.00
_cell.angle_beta   90.00
_cell.angle_gamma   90.00
#
_symmetry.space_group_name_H-M   'P 1'
#
loop_
_entity.id
_entity.type
_entity.pdbx_description
1 polymer ?
#
loop_
_entity_poly.entity_id
_entity_poly.type
_entity_poly.pdbx_seq_one_letter_code
_entity_poly.pdbx_strand_id
1 'polypeptide(L)'
;MSIAEDSRELRRRRLLVEVGEQTARVVSDEIRQRHGTEAHIRFNAHALCIDKIIERYFRRVDAFKGNNDFREGDLINFSKIAGLFTITILEHKNEPLFFLSEAIAGSVYERMMVPLFVYRLIGAILSLDLTRVSGEIENDLMRCLTLHPQIKADADWLFWSFKVLQIAFGDPALSAPNPAT
;
A
#
# COMPACT_ATOMS: atom_id res chain seq x y z
N MET A 1 1.77 -1.76 26.30
CA MET A 1 2.23 -1.09 25.08
C MET A 1 3.19 -0.01 25.47
N SER A 2 4.39 -0.03 24.88
CA SER A 2 5.39 1.01 25.10
C SER A 2 5.08 2.25 24.25
N ILE A 3 5.46 3.44 24.71
CA ILE A 3 5.31 4.72 23.96
C ILE A 3 5.92 4.62 22.54
N ALA A 4 6.95 3.79 22.36
CA ALA A 4 7.60 3.56 21.08
C ALA A 4 6.78 2.70 20.10
N GLU A 5 5.94 1.78 20.59
CA GLU A 5 5.00 0.99 19.79
C GLU A 5 3.85 1.86 19.30
N ASP A 6 3.25 2.64 20.20
CA ASP A 6 2.19 3.61 19.88
C ASP A 6 2.67 4.59 18.78
N SER A 7 3.93 5.03 18.86
CA SER A 7 4.54 5.89 17.85
C SER A 7 4.69 5.23 16.46
N ARG A 8 4.91 3.91 16.40
CA ARG A 8 5.04 3.18 15.11
C ARG A 8 3.69 2.90 14.50
N GLU A 9 2.73 2.44 15.29
CA GLU A 9 1.34 2.20 14.85
C GLU A 9 0.72 3.48 14.30
N LEU A 10 0.85 4.60 15.04
CA LEU A 10 0.37 5.90 14.58
C LEU A 10 1.03 6.33 13.27
N ARG A 11 2.33 6.10 13.09
CA ARG A 11 3.02 6.41 11.82
C ARG A 11 2.50 5.58 10.66
N ARG A 12 2.28 4.27 10.86
CA ARG A 12 1.72 3.40 9.81
C ARG A 12 0.27 3.75 9.49
N ARG A 13 -0.52 4.07 10.50
CA ARG A 13 -1.89 4.56 10.32
C ARG A 13 -1.92 5.86 9.51
N ARG A 14 -1.08 6.83 9.85
CA ARG A 14 -0.97 8.10 9.10
C ARG A 14 -0.61 7.86 7.64
N LEU A 15 0.37 6.98 7.38
CA LEU A 15 0.76 6.63 6.01
C LEU A 15 -0.41 6.04 5.20
N LEU A 16 -1.18 5.10 5.78
CA LEU A 16 -2.35 4.54 5.10
C LEU A 16 -3.39 5.62 4.76
N VAL A 17 -3.67 6.51 5.72
CA VAL A 17 -4.64 7.59 5.54
C VAL A 17 -4.18 8.55 4.46
N GLU A 18 -2.93 9.01 4.52
CA GLU A 18 -2.35 9.95 3.56
C GLU A 18 -2.38 9.39 2.14
N VAL A 19 -1.89 8.17 1.95
CA VAL A 19 -1.88 7.48 0.65
C VAL A 19 -3.30 7.21 0.17
N GLY A 20 -4.22 6.84 1.07
CA GLY A 20 -5.62 6.58 0.76
C GLY A 20 -6.31 7.84 0.24
N GLU A 21 -6.16 8.96 0.94
CA GLU A 21 -6.70 10.25 0.53
C GLU A 21 -6.10 10.73 -0.79
N GLN A 22 -4.79 10.61 -0.96
CA GLN A 22 -4.13 10.96 -2.22
C GLN A 22 -4.64 10.09 -3.37
N THR A 23 -4.84 8.80 -3.13
CA THR A 23 -5.41 7.88 -4.12
C THR A 23 -6.80 8.32 -4.54
N ALA A 24 -7.68 8.62 -3.57
CA ALA A 24 -9.02 9.11 -3.84
C ALA A 24 -9.00 10.38 -4.71
N ARG A 25 -8.17 11.36 -4.36
CA ARG A 25 -8.03 12.63 -5.11
C ARG A 25 -7.61 12.38 -6.56
N VAL A 26 -6.54 11.62 -6.78
CA VAL A 26 -6.04 11.42 -8.14
C VAL A 26 -7.02 10.63 -9.00
N VAL A 27 -7.70 9.62 -8.45
CA VAL A 27 -8.70 8.87 -9.24
C VAL A 27 -9.90 9.77 -9.56
N SER A 28 -10.37 10.59 -8.62
CA SER A 28 -11.40 11.59 -8.87
C SER A 28 -11.00 12.57 -9.99
N ASP A 29 -9.77 13.07 -9.94
CA ASP A 29 -9.25 13.97 -10.98
C ASP A 29 -9.18 13.30 -12.34
N GLU A 30 -8.71 12.06 -12.40
CA GLU A 30 -8.62 11.29 -13.65
C GLU A 30 -10.00 11.04 -14.28
N ILE A 31 -11.00 10.69 -13.46
CA ILE A 31 -12.38 10.48 -13.94
C ILE A 31 -12.96 11.77 -14.48
N ARG A 32 -12.77 12.89 -13.77
CA ARG A 32 -13.22 14.21 -14.22
C ARG A 32 -12.55 14.60 -15.53
N GLN A 33 -11.24 14.39 -15.66
CA GLN A 33 -10.50 14.74 -16.89
C GLN A 33 -10.91 13.89 -18.08
N ARG A 34 -11.09 12.57 -17.91
CA ARG A 34 -11.41 11.66 -19.03
C ARG A 34 -12.89 11.64 -19.40
N HIS A 35 -13.78 11.78 -18.43
CA HIS A 35 -15.22 11.55 -18.61
C HIS A 35 -16.08 12.79 -18.33
N GLY A 36 -15.47 13.91 -17.94
CA GLY A 36 -16.21 15.14 -17.61
C GLY A 36 -17.15 15.00 -16.42
N THR A 37 -17.01 13.94 -15.62
CA THR A 37 -17.93 13.60 -14.52
C THR A 37 -17.25 13.80 -13.19
N GLU A 38 -17.89 14.50 -12.25
CA GLU A 38 -17.39 14.56 -10.87
C GLU A 38 -17.63 13.22 -10.17
N ALA A 39 -16.54 12.49 -9.91
CA ALA A 39 -16.57 11.32 -9.05
C ALA A 39 -16.25 11.72 -7.62
N HIS A 40 -17.23 11.64 -6.72
CA HIS A 40 -17.00 11.91 -5.29
C HIS A 40 -16.43 10.66 -4.60
N ILE A 41 -15.13 10.42 -4.82
CA ILE A 41 -14.37 9.35 -4.15
C ILE A 41 -13.76 9.91 -2.87
N ARG A 42 -13.92 9.21 -1.75
CA ARG A 42 -13.30 9.59 -0.47
C ARG A 42 -12.69 8.38 0.21
N PHE A 43 -11.52 8.55 0.81
CA PHE A 43 -10.95 7.55 1.69
C PHE A 43 -11.62 7.61 3.07
N ASN A 44 -11.94 6.45 3.64
CA ASN A 44 -12.58 6.37 4.95
C ASN A 44 -11.52 6.41 6.08
N ALA A 45 -10.94 7.58 6.34
CA ALA A 45 -9.86 7.77 7.31
C ALA A 45 -10.19 7.37 8.76
N HIS A 46 -11.48 7.24 9.08
CA HIS A 46 -12.00 6.87 10.39
C HIS A 46 -12.55 5.43 10.42
N ALA A 47 -12.34 4.63 9.37
CA ALA A 47 -12.79 3.26 9.35
C ALA A 47 -12.11 2.45 10.46
N LEU A 48 -12.90 1.73 11.25
CA LEU A 48 -12.39 0.78 12.25
C LEU A 48 -11.52 -0.30 11.60
N CYS A 49 -11.73 -0.58 10.32
CA CYS A 49 -10.90 -1.51 9.57
C CYS A 49 -9.45 -1.06 9.39
N ILE A 50 -9.14 0.24 9.43
CA ILE A 50 -7.75 0.72 9.36
C ILE A 50 -6.96 0.20 10.55
N ASP A 51 -7.51 0.34 11.76
CA ASP A 51 -6.83 -0.12 12.97
C ASP A 51 -6.66 -1.65 12.97
N LYS A 52 -7.66 -2.39 12.47
CA LYS A 52 -7.57 -3.85 12.25
C LYS A 52 -6.50 -4.23 11.21
N ILE A 53 -6.34 -3.44 10.15
CA ILE A 53 -5.29 -3.66 9.13
C ILE A 53 -3.92 -3.45 9.77
N ILE A 54 -3.74 -2.38 10.54
CA ILE A 54 -2.47 -2.09 11.24
C ILE A 54 -2.12 -3.22 12.21
N GLU A 55 -3.07 -3.63 13.05
CA GLU A 55 -2.88 -4.72 14.00
C GLU A 55 -2.49 -6.03 13.28
N ARG A 56 -3.23 -6.41 12.23
CA ARG A 56 -2.92 -7.61 11.43
C ARG A 56 -1.57 -7.52 10.75
N TYR A 57 -1.18 -6.34 10.29
CA TYR A 57 0.13 -6.10 9.70
C TYR A 57 1.24 -6.37 10.72
N PHE A 58 1.15 -5.82 11.93
CA PHE A 58 2.17 -6.05 12.97
C PHE A 58 2.25 -7.52 13.39
N ARG A 59 1.11 -8.19 13.57
CA ARG A 59 1.09 -9.64 13.82
C ARG A 59 1.81 -10.44 12.73
N ARG A 60 1.69 -10.03 11.45
CA ARG A 60 2.42 -10.67 10.35
C ARG A 60 3.91 -10.35 10.36
N VAL A 61 4.30 -9.14 10.75
CA VAL A 61 5.72 -8.80 10.94
C VAL A 61 6.33 -9.67 12.02
N ASP A 62 5.64 -9.85 13.15
CA ASP A 62 6.13 -10.67 14.26
C ASP A 62 6.22 -12.15 13.87
N ALA A 63 5.20 -12.67 13.19
CA ALA A 63 5.23 -14.03 12.66
C ALA A 63 6.36 -14.23 11.63
N PHE A 64 6.56 -13.27 10.72
CA PHE A 64 7.65 -13.31 9.76
C PHE A 64 9.01 -13.34 10.45
N LYS A 65 9.21 -12.49 11.47
CA LYS A 65 10.44 -12.43 12.26
C LYS A 65 10.70 -13.73 13.00
N GLY A 66 9.69 -14.28 13.68
CA GLY A 66 9.79 -15.55 14.40
C GLY A 66 10.11 -16.73 13.49
N ASN A 67 9.58 -16.74 12.28
CA ASN A 67 9.85 -17.80 11.29
C ASN A 67 11.23 -17.69 10.62
N ASN A 68 11.96 -16.60 10.81
CA ASN A 68 13.23 -16.32 10.14
C ASN A 68 14.35 -15.95 11.14
N ASP A 69 14.23 -16.39 12.39
CA ASP A 69 15.23 -16.24 13.46
C ASP A 69 15.72 -14.80 13.71
N PHE A 70 14.84 -13.81 13.48
CA PHE A 70 15.13 -12.42 13.84
C PHE A 70 15.12 -12.24 15.36
N ARG A 71 16.05 -11.44 15.88
CA ARG A 71 16.09 -11.07 17.29
C ARG A 71 15.05 -10.00 17.60
N GLU A 72 14.72 -9.87 18.88
CA GLU A 72 13.89 -8.77 19.36
C GLU A 72 14.55 -7.43 19.00
N GLY A 73 13.76 -6.53 18.40
CA GLY A 73 14.24 -5.23 17.93
C GLY A 73 14.82 -5.21 16.51
N ASP A 74 15.11 -6.36 15.89
CA ASP A 74 15.66 -6.37 14.53
C ASP A 74 14.70 -5.69 13.54
N LEU A 75 15.27 -4.96 12.58
CA LEU A 75 14.52 -4.31 11.52
C LEU A 75 14.40 -5.22 10.29
N ILE A 76 13.22 -5.24 9.69
CA ILE A 76 13.01 -5.83 8.36
C ILE A 76 13.12 -4.73 7.31
N ASN A 77 13.61 -5.07 6.12
CA ASN A 77 13.80 -4.11 5.04
C ASN A 77 12.45 -3.60 4.47
N PHE A 78 12.49 -2.49 3.74
CA PHE A 78 11.29 -1.85 3.19
C PHE A 78 10.51 -2.73 2.21
N SER A 79 11.18 -3.60 1.44
CA SER A 79 10.48 -4.52 0.53
C SER A 79 9.62 -5.55 1.27
N LYS A 80 10.11 -6.07 2.40
CA LYS A 80 9.33 -6.93 3.31
C LYS A 80 8.18 -6.18 3.95
N ILE A 81 8.42 -4.95 4.40
CA ILE A 81 7.38 -4.07 4.96
C ILE A 81 6.24 -3.86 3.94
N ALA A 82 6.59 -3.48 2.71
CA ALA A 82 5.63 -3.28 1.62
C ALA A 82 4.86 -4.57 1.31
N GLY A 83 5.55 -5.71 1.17
CA GLY A 83 4.92 -7.01 0.89
C GLY A 83 3.90 -7.42 1.95
N LEU A 84 4.26 -7.31 3.23
CA LEU A 84 3.36 -7.66 4.33
C LEU A 84 2.16 -6.72 4.41
N PHE A 85 2.35 -5.41 4.13
CA PHE A 85 1.23 -4.46 4.04
C PHE A 85 0.29 -4.80 2.90
N THR A 86 0.83 -5.05 1.71
CA THR A 86 0.06 -5.42 0.51
C THR A 86 -0.81 -6.63 0.76
N ILE A 87 -0.25 -7.73 1.28
CA ILE A 87 -1.04 -8.93 1.61
C ILE A 87 -2.13 -8.62 2.64
N THR A 88 -1.79 -7.86 3.68
CA THR A 88 -2.75 -7.53 4.75
C THR A 88 -3.96 -6.77 4.22
N ILE A 89 -3.74 -5.82 3.32
CA ILE A 89 -4.81 -5.03 2.70
C ILE A 89 -5.61 -5.86 1.71
N LEU A 90 -4.94 -6.62 0.83
CA LEU A 90 -5.61 -7.45 -0.18
C LEU A 90 -6.48 -8.55 0.42
N GLU A 91 -6.09 -9.09 1.58
CA GLU A 91 -6.87 -10.08 2.31
C GLU A 91 -7.96 -9.46 3.21
N HIS A 92 -8.02 -8.13 3.34
CA HIS A 92 -9.08 -7.45 4.07
C HIS A 92 -10.34 -7.28 3.19
N LYS A 93 -11.45 -7.90 3.58
CA LYS A 93 -12.69 -7.96 2.77
C LYS A 93 -13.95 -7.43 3.45
N ASN A 94 -13.87 -7.03 4.72
CA ASN A 94 -15.07 -6.89 5.55
C ASN A 94 -15.66 -5.48 5.55
N GLU A 95 -14.83 -4.45 5.38
CA GLU A 95 -15.26 -3.06 5.48
C GLU A 95 -14.61 -2.24 4.35
N PRO A 96 -15.38 -1.35 3.68
CA PRO A 96 -14.87 -0.56 2.56
C PRO A 96 -13.89 0.51 3.05
N LEU A 97 -12.71 0.55 2.40
CA LEU A 97 -11.70 1.59 2.61
C LEU A 97 -12.05 2.91 1.91
N PHE A 98 -12.92 2.86 0.90
CA PHE A 98 -13.31 3.99 0.07
C PHE A 98 -14.82 4.13 0.03
N PHE A 99 -15.29 5.36 0.13
CA PHE A 99 -16.64 5.75 -0.23
C PHE A 99 -16.66 6.19 -1.69
N LEU A 100 -17.60 5.65 -2.45
CA LEU A 100 -17.76 5.88 -3.88
C LEU A 100 -19.13 6.48 -4.14
N SER A 101 -19.23 7.44 -5.06
CA SER A 101 -20.51 7.94 -5.55
C SER A 101 -21.24 6.88 -6.37
N GLU A 102 -22.57 6.92 -6.40
CA GLU A 102 -23.39 6.00 -7.21
C GLU A 102 -23.03 6.01 -8.70
N ALA A 103 -22.59 7.16 -9.23
CA ALA A 103 -22.16 7.32 -10.62
C ALA A 103 -21.01 6.39 -11.05
N ILE A 104 -20.23 5.88 -10.09
CA ILE A 104 -19.09 4.99 -10.35
C ILE A 104 -19.25 3.61 -9.72
N ALA A 105 -20.38 3.34 -9.07
CA ALA A 105 -20.70 2.03 -8.52
C ALA A 105 -20.83 1.00 -9.67
N GLY A 106 -20.30 -0.20 -9.48
CA GLY A 106 -20.20 -1.26 -10.48
C GLY A 106 -19.18 -1.01 -11.60
N SER A 107 -18.50 0.14 -11.60
CA SER A 107 -17.57 0.51 -12.67
C SER A 107 -16.20 -0.15 -12.54
N VAL A 108 -15.36 -0.01 -13.58
CA VAL A 108 -13.94 -0.41 -13.50
C VAL A 108 -13.20 0.37 -12.41
N TYR A 109 -13.58 1.62 -12.13
CA TYR A 109 -12.93 2.44 -11.12
C TYR A 109 -13.08 1.86 -9.72
N GLU A 110 -14.29 1.41 -9.37
CA GLU A 110 -14.54 0.72 -8.10
C GLU A 110 -13.60 -0.48 -7.92
N ARG A 111 -13.49 -1.33 -8.95
CA ARG A 111 -12.62 -2.52 -8.92
C ARG A 111 -11.13 -2.18 -8.81
N MET A 112 -10.73 -1.02 -9.34
CA MET A 112 -9.34 -0.57 -9.36
C MET A 112 -8.93 0.23 -8.12
N MET A 113 -9.88 0.66 -7.27
CA MET A 113 -9.57 1.51 -6.10
C MET A 113 -8.56 0.88 -5.15
N VAL A 114 -8.80 -0.37 -4.73
CA VAL A 114 -7.89 -1.05 -3.79
C VAL A 114 -6.54 -1.39 -4.45
N PRO A 115 -6.48 -1.94 -5.68
CA PRO A 115 -5.22 -2.12 -6.39
C PRO A 115 -4.40 -0.83 -6.53
N LEU A 116 -5.02 0.30 -6.93
CA LEU A 116 -4.32 1.58 -7.08
C LEU A 116 -3.83 2.13 -5.74
N PHE A 117 -4.63 1.97 -4.68
CA PHE A 117 -4.24 2.33 -3.33
C PHE A 117 -3.00 1.54 -2.88
N VAL A 118 -3.01 0.22 -3.08
CA VAL A 118 -1.89 -0.65 -2.74
C VAL A 118 -0.64 -0.30 -3.57
N TYR A 119 -0.79 -0.05 -4.86
CA TYR A 119 0.30 0.39 -5.73
C TYR A 119 0.96 1.68 -5.22
N ARG A 120 0.16 2.70 -4.90
CA ARG A 120 0.67 3.95 -4.32
C ARG A 120 1.31 3.76 -2.96
N LEU A 121 0.75 2.87 -2.13
CA LEU A 121 1.32 2.55 -0.82
C LEU A 121 2.69 1.88 -0.96
N ILE A 122 2.86 0.98 -1.93
CA ILE A 122 4.16 0.38 -2.28
C ILE A 122 5.13 1.49 -2.68
N GLY A 123 4.71 2.42 -3.56
CA GLY A 123 5.50 3.58 -3.95
C GLY A 123 5.99 4.40 -2.75
N ALA A 124 5.08 4.72 -1.82
CA ALA A 124 5.41 5.49 -0.62
C ALA A 124 6.34 4.73 0.33
N ILE A 125 6.10 3.43 0.59
CA ILE A 125 6.94 2.62 1.51
C ILE A 125 8.36 2.44 0.95
N LEU A 126 8.48 2.24 -0.35
CA LEU A 126 9.77 1.98 -1.00
C LEU A 126 10.47 3.26 -1.46
N SER A 127 9.83 4.43 -1.30
CA SER A 127 10.29 5.72 -1.83
C SER A 127 10.59 5.65 -3.33
N LEU A 128 9.65 5.09 -4.09
CA LEU A 128 9.76 5.01 -5.55
C LEU A 128 9.36 6.32 -6.18
N ASP A 129 10.09 6.71 -7.22
CA ASP A 129 9.58 7.68 -8.18
C ASP A 129 8.64 6.96 -9.15
N LEU A 130 7.33 7.00 -8.85
CA LEU A 130 6.32 6.34 -9.66
C LEU A 130 6.24 6.89 -11.10
N THR A 131 6.76 8.10 -11.36
CA THR A 131 6.79 8.67 -12.72
C THR A 131 7.83 8.01 -13.62
N ARG A 132 8.81 7.31 -13.03
CA ARG A 132 9.88 6.60 -13.74
C ARG A 132 9.60 5.12 -13.95
N VAL A 133 8.58 4.58 -13.28
CA VAL A 133 8.17 3.19 -13.48
C VAL A 133 7.58 3.07 -14.88
N SER A 134 8.07 2.13 -15.69
CA SER A 134 7.55 1.95 -17.04
C SER A 134 6.09 1.50 -16.99
N GLY A 135 5.28 1.96 -17.96
CA GLY A 135 3.87 1.58 -18.03
C GLY A 135 3.66 0.06 -18.14
N GLU A 136 4.60 -0.68 -18.72
CA GLU A 136 4.56 -2.15 -18.76
C GLU A 136 4.68 -2.76 -17.36
N ILE A 137 5.66 -2.31 -16.56
CA ILE A 137 5.88 -2.80 -15.19
C ILE A 137 4.71 -2.40 -14.29
N GLU A 138 4.21 -1.17 -14.43
CA GLU A 138 3.02 -0.71 -13.72
C GLU A 138 1.81 -1.60 -14.05
N ASN A 139 1.54 -1.85 -15.34
CA ASN A 139 0.43 -2.68 -15.78
C ASN A 139 0.54 -4.12 -15.26
N ASP A 140 1.73 -4.72 -15.28
CA ASP A 140 1.96 -6.07 -14.76
C ASP A 140 1.71 -6.15 -13.25
N LEU A 141 2.25 -5.20 -12.49
CA LEU A 141 2.00 -5.15 -11.04
C LEU A 141 0.52 -4.93 -10.75
N MET A 142 -0.14 -3.99 -11.44
CA MET A 142 -1.57 -3.72 -11.29
C MET A 142 -2.43 -4.93 -11.64
N ARG A 143 -2.05 -5.70 -12.67
CA ARG A 143 -2.71 -6.95 -13.02
C ARG A 143 -2.58 -7.98 -11.91
N CYS A 144 -1.39 -8.16 -11.33
CA CYS A 144 -1.19 -9.05 -10.19
C CYS A 144 -2.05 -8.65 -8.97
N LEU A 145 -2.10 -7.35 -8.66
CA LEU A 145 -2.92 -6.83 -7.55
C LEU A 145 -4.42 -7.04 -7.79
N THR A 146 -4.88 -6.81 -9.03
CA THR A 146 -6.29 -6.93 -9.41
C THR A 146 -6.78 -8.38 -9.44
N LEU A 147 -5.92 -9.32 -9.86
CA LEU A 147 -6.27 -10.74 -9.93
C LEU A 147 -6.22 -11.45 -8.57
N HIS A 148 -5.90 -10.76 -7.47
CA HIS A 148 -6.01 -11.34 -6.15
C HIS A 148 -7.48 -11.60 -5.76
N PRO A 149 -7.86 -12.77 -5.24
CA PRO A 149 -7.01 -13.90 -4.81
C PRO A 149 -6.87 -15.03 -5.85
N GLN A 150 -7.39 -14.89 -7.07
CA GLN A 150 -7.29 -15.92 -8.12
C GLN A 150 -5.82 -16.25 -8.42
N ILE A 151 -4.97 -15.22 -8.40
CA ILE A 151 -3.53 -15.36 -8.29
C ILE A 151 -3.15 -14.91 -6.89
N LYS A 152 -2.87 -15.87 -6.01
CA LYS A 152 -2.45 -15.56 -4.64
C LYS A 152 -1.04 -14.97 -4.69
N ALA A 153 -0.91 -13.71 -4.28
CA ALA A 153 0.39 -13.08 -4.11
C ALA A 153 1.11 -13.78 -2.94
N ASP A 154 2.16 -14.52 -3.28
CA ASP A 154 3.05 -15.13 -2.31
C ASP A 154 3.95 -14.06 -1.67
N ALA A 155 4.27 -14.23 -0.39
CA ALA A 155 5.05 -13.25 0.37
C ALA A 155 6.48 -13.14 -0.15
N ASP A 156 7.15 -14.26 -0.44
CA ASP A 156 8.52 -14.25 -0.95
C ASP A 156 8.57 -13.64 -2.34
N TRP A 157 7.60 -13.97 -3.20
CA TRP A 157 7.47 -13.32 -4.51
C TRP A 157 7.30 -11.80 -4.38
N LEU A 158 6.41 -11.33 -3.50
CA LEU A 158 6.24 -9.89 -3.27
C LEU A 158 7.52 -9.23 -2.75
N PHE A 159 8.21 -9.87 -1.80
CA PHE A 159 9.44 -9.33 -1.21
C PHE A 159 10.54 -9.16 -2.26
N TRP A 160 10.70 -10.15 -3.15
CA TRP A 160 11.67 -10.11 -4.23
C TRP A 160 11.29 -9.06 -5.28
N SER A 161 10.05 -9.10 -5.78
CA SER A 161 9.55 -8.12 -6.76
C SER A 161 9.70 -6.69 -6.26
N PHE A 162 9.35 -6.42 -5.01
CA PHE A 162 9.46 -5.09 -4.42
C PHE A 162 10.91 -4.69 -4.18
N LYS A 163 11.80 -5.64 -3.87
CA LYS A 163 13.23 -5.34 -3.76
C LYS A 163 13.80 -4.93 -5.12
N VAL A 164 13.42 -5.62 -6.19
CA VAL A 164 13.85 -5.29 -7.56
C VAL A 164 13.31 -3.92 -7.99
N LEU A 165 12.03 -3.63 -7.75
CA LEU A 165 11.45 -2.31 -8.01
C LEU A 165 12.19 -1.20 -7.27
N GLN A 166 12.52 -1.42 -5.99
CA GLN A 166 13.27 -0.45 -5.19
C GLN A 166 14.67 -0.21 -5.75
N ILE A 167 15.38 -1.25 -6.23
CA ILE A 167 16.70 -1.09 -6.84
C ILE A 167 16.61 -0.30 -8.16
N ALA A 168 15.59 -0.58 -8.97
CA ALA A 168 15.46 0.01 -10.30
C ALA A 168 14.90 1.44 -10.29
N PHE A 169 13.97 1.74 -9.38
CA PHE A 169 13.16 2.97 -9.39
C PHE A 169 13.10 3.70 -8.05
N GLY A 170 13.83 3.24 -7.04
CA GLY A 170 13.98 3.97 -5.78
C GLY A 170 14.61 5.33 -6.02
N ASP A 171 14.13 6.36 -5.32
CA ASP A 171 14.73 7.68 -5.38
C ASP A 171 16.11 7.65 -4.69
N PRO A 172 17.23 7.87 -5.42
CA PRO A 172 18.55 7.90 -4.83
C PRO A 172 18.73 9.05 -3.83
N ALA A 173 17.96 10.14 -3.94
CA ALA A 173 18.03 11.29 -3.03
C ALA A 173 17.44 10.99 -1.64
N LEU A 174 16.43 10.10 -1.57
CA LEU A 174 15.82 9.63 -0.32
C LEU A 174 16.48 8.34 0.23
N SER A 175 17.32 7.69 -0.58
CA SER A 175 18.05 6.47 -0.23
C SER A 175 19.42 6.73 0.43
N ALA A 176 19.90 7.97 0.42
CA ALA A 176 21.07 8.36 1.18
C ALA A 176 20.71 8.38 2.67
N PRO A 177 21.43 7.66 3.55
CA PRO A 177 21.25 7.82 4.98
C PRO A 177 21.55 9.28 5.29
N ASN A 178 20.59 9.97 5.92
CA ASN A 178 20.86 11.27 6.48
C ASN A 178 21.98 11.06 7.52
N PRO A 179 23.18 11.65 7.37
CA PRO A 179 24.28 11.40 8.30
C PRO A 179 24.04 12.00 9.70
N ALA A 180 22.83 12.50 9.95
CA ALA A 180 22.44 13.17 11.18
C ALA A 180 21.01 12.79 11.61
N THR A 181 20.77 11.52 11.96
CA THR A 181 19.72 11.08 12.91
C THR A 181 20.03 9.70 13.44
#